data_AF-A0A6A6SK28-F1
#
_entry.id   AF-A0A6A6SK28-F1
#
_cell.length_a   1.000
_cell.length_b   1.000
_cell.length_c   1.000
_cell.angle_alpha   90.00
_cell.angle_beta   90.00
_cell.angle_gamma   90.00
#
_symmetry.space_group_name_H-M   'P 1'
#
loop_
_entity.id
_entity.type
_entity.pdbx_description
1 polymer ?
#
loop_
_entity_poly.entity_id
_entity_poly.type
_entity_poly.pdbx_seq_one_letter_code
_entity_poly.pdbx_strand_id
1 'polypeptide(L)'
;MAPPDDELIPRAKDVPADAAVYRSVRRRLKRLATIREVVRRPRDLLYYSIGYVEDLSYRYQIENAGKMFRLMGKSRLVMQTEFEKAREWLFGVVKMQEKVFEKADLYRLLRAGVEKEGTSGNDEAASQGPGAAGGEEAESTRDLRKLYMRLTESDREDEAEDDEEWDFEDHLESAFILTLQDNYAEKYAAILQKLRERVGRRPNSSLSPTQRILRRMIEKTQSSKVDNIACAIPLTAIQAMSEEDQSCSICQNAYLDLHTFPIEDLIADYPVRIKYCGHIYGKQCLETWMETPLIDAAKYPFHTCPICRVQIEGRESCEKPKDLARHVHKDVAIKAVIKEADYEIDEYECMEGMLKCISDEIILAELSREVTGLEKGCKLIGTKLKECKTVLEKRKRENDEEKKMWGFEGEEQRKIWSRIGEKWRECGKS
;
A
#
# COMPACT_ATOMS: atom_id res chain seq x y z
N MET A 1 -6.34 -8.60 22.73
CA MET A 1 -6.00 -8.98 21.35
C MET A 1 -5.51 -7.72 20.65
N ALA A 2 -4.37 -7.77 19.95
CA ALA A 2 -3.96 -6.63 19.15
C ALA A 2 -4.91 -6.47 17.96
N PRO A 3 -5.33 -5.25 17.61
CA PRO A 3 -6.23 -5.01 16.49
C PRO A 3 -5.63 -5.57 15.18
N PRO A 4 -6.44 -6.06 14.23
CA PRO A 4 -5.99 -6.42 12.89
C PRO A 4 -5.28 -5.22 12.23
N ASP A 5 -4.26 -5.49 11.41
CA ASP A 5 -3.38 -4.46 10.82
C ASP A 5 -4.15 -3.38 10.04
N ASP A 6 -5.30 -3.73 9.47
CA ASP A 6 -6.20 -2.82 8.75
C ASP A 6 -6.89 -1.76 9.63
N GLU A 7 -6.83 -1.88 10.95
CA GLU A 7 -7.41 -0.89 11.88
C GLU A 7 -6.46 0.28 12.17
N LEU A 8 -5.17 0.21 11.82
CA LEU A 8 -4.22 1.30 12.11
C LEU A 8 -4.36 2.49 11.17
N ILE A 9 -4.94 2.30 9.98
CA ILE A 9 -5.06 3.32 8.95
C ILE A 9 -6.52 3.74 8.87
N PRO A 10 -6.83 5.05 8.92
CA PRO A 10 -8.21 5.49 8.75
C PRO A 10 -8.72 5.00 7.40
N ARG A 11 -9.95 4.43 7.40
CA ARG A 11 -10.66 4.19 6.15
C ARG A 11 -10.76 5.51 5.39
N ALA A 12 -10.55 5.45 4.08
CA ALA A 12 -10.62 6.65 3.26
C ALA A 12 -12.00 7.29 3.47
N LYS A 13 -12.06 8.60 3.73
CA LYS A 13 -13.30 9.33 3.55
C LYS A 13 -13.56 9.36 2.05
N ASP A 14 -14.75 8.93 1.65
CA ASP A 14 -15.09 8.76 0.23
C ASP A 14 -15.31 10.11 -0.51
N VAL A 15 -15.35 11.22 0.22
CA VAL A 15 -15.38 12.59 -0.34
C VAL A 15 -13.95 13.07 -0.58
N PRO A 16 -13.59 13.82 -1.63
CA PRO A 16 -12.29 14.47 -1.76
C PRO A 16 -12.14 15.64 -0.81
N ALA A 17 -10.88 15.99 -0.56
CA ALA A 17 -10.58 17.22 0.12
C ALA A 17 -10.42 18.37 -0.86
N ASP A 18 -10.44 19.58 -0.32
CA ASP A 18 -10.00 20.78 -1.01
C ASP A 18 -8.55 20.61 -1.51
N ALA A 19 -8.22 21.25 -2.64
CA ALA A 19 -6.85 21.39 -3.12
C ALA A 19 -5.87 21.91 -2.06
N ALA A 20 -6.32 22.77 -1.14
CA ALA A 20 -5.53 23.25 0.00
C ALA A 20 -5.07 22.11 0.92
N VAL A 21 -5.98 21.16 1.23
CA VAL A 21 -5.67 19.98 2.04
C VAL A 21 -4.61 19.14 1.32
N TYR A 22 -4.77 18.89 0.02
CA TYR A 22 -3.78 18.10 -0.74
C TYR A 22 -2.42 18.79 -0.86
N ARG A 23 -2.36 20.13 -0.90
CA ARG A 23 -1.09 20.86 -0.80
C ARG A 23 -0.45 20.69 0.58
N SER A 24 -1.22 20.79 1.65
CA SER A 24 -0.75 20.56 3.03
C SER A 24 -0.24 19.13 3.23
N VAL A 25 -0.98 18.12 2.79
CA VAL A 25 -0.57 16.70 2.86
C VAL A 25 0.75 16.46 2.12
N ARG A 26 0.93 17.04 0.93
CA ARG A 26 2.20 16.93 0.18
C ARG A 26 3.38 17.56 0.91
N ARG A 27 3.20 18.74 1.52
CA ARG A 27 4.23 19.38 2.37
C ARG A 27 4.57 18.50 3.58
N ARG A 28 3.56 17.98 4.28
CA ARG A 28 3.72 17.09 5.43
C ARG A 28 4.46 15.80 5.06
N LEU A 29 4.18 15.19 3.91
CA LEU A 29 4.92 14.03 3.41
C LEU A 29 6.40 14.34 3.14
N LYS A 30 6.72 15.52 2.61
CA LYS A 30 8.11 15.96 2.39
C LYS A 30 8.86 16.10 3.73
N ARG A 31 8.25 16.77 4.71
CA ARG A 31 8.76 16.91 6.09
C ARG A 31 9.01 15.57 6.77
N LEU A 32 8.05 14.66 6.64
CA LEU A 32 8.18 13.30 7.16
C LEU A 32 9.36 12.54 6.55
N ALA A 33 9.65 12.75 5.26
CA ALA A 33 10.84 12.19 4.63
C ALA A 33 12.15 12.73 5.25
N THR A 34 12.20 14.02 5.57
CA THR A 34 13.34 14.64 6.28
C THR A 34 13.52 14.05 7.68
N ILE A 35 12.45 13.93 8.47
CA ILE A 35 12.51 13.31 9.80
C ILE A 35 13.02 11.87 9.74
N ARG A 36 12.57 11.09 8.76
CA ARG A 36 13.07 9.72 8.57
C ARG A 36 14.57 9.69 8.31
N GLU A 37 15.06 10.58 7.46
CA GLU A 37 16.48 10.66 7.15
C GLU A 37 17.31 11.03 8.38
N VAL A 38 16.83 11.96 9.19
CA VAL A 38 17.45 12.34 10.46
C VAL A 38 17.47 11.15 11.43
N VAL A 39 16.34 10.47 11.63
CA VAL A 39 16.19 9.32 12.55
C VAL A 39 17.01 8.09 12.10
N ARG A 40 17.36 7.97 10.82
CA ARG A 40 18.26 6.92 10.33
C ARG A 40 19.72 7.14 10.73
N ARG A 41 20.14 8.39 10.91
CA ARG A 41 21.53 8.72 11.22
C ARG A 41 21.82 8.46 12.70
N PRO A 42 22.98 7.89 13.05
CA PRO A 42 23.40 7.77 14.44
C PRO A 42 23.73 9.16 14.96
N ARG A 43 22.79 9.75 15.72
CA ARG A 43 22.92 11.03 16.42
C ARG A 43 22.26 10.90 17.79
N ASP A 44 22.74 11.67 18.76
CA ASP A 44 22.14 11.78 20.10
C ASP A 44 20.90 12.68 20.06
N LEU A 45 19.90 12.29 19.28
CA LEU A 45 18.61 12.97 19.22
C LEU A 45 17.81 12.69 20.49
N LEU A 46 17.08 13.70 20.97
CA LEU A 46 16.21 13.61 22.14
C LEU A 46 16.95 13.12 23.40
N TYR A 47 18.23 13.53 23.55
CA TYR A 47 19.00 13.24 24.75
C TYR A 47 18.72 14.30 25.81
N TYR A 48 17.81 13.98 26.73
CA TYR A 48 17.40 14.91 27.77
C TYR A 48 18.05 14.58 29.12
N SER A 49 18.67 15.59 29.73
CA SER A 49 19.03 15.53 31.15
C SER A 49 17.76 15.68 32.01
N ILE A 50 17.79 15.24 33.26
CA ILE A 50 16.62 15.32 34.16
C ILE A 50 16.18 16.75 34.46
N GLY A 51 17.08 17.74 34.39
CA GLY A 51 16.71 19.16 34.49
C GLY A 51 15.77 19.61 33.36
N TYR A 52 15.74 18.86 32.26
CA TYR A 52 14.89 19.15 31.11
C TYR A 52 13.42 18.69 31.32
N VAL A 53 13.13 17.84 32.31
CA VAL A 53 11.74 17.39 32.56
C VAL A 53 10.84 18.56 32.96
N GLU A 54 11.36 19.48 33.77
CA GLU A 54 10.62 20.68 34.17
C GLU A 54 10.34 21.58 32.97
N ASP A 55 11.30 21.69 32.04
CA ASP A 55 11.12 22.43 30.78
C ASP A 55 10.09 21.76 29.86
N LEU A 56 10.18 20.45 29.64
CA LEU A 56 9.20 19.70 28.84
C LEU A 56 7.79 19.78 29.45
N SER A 57 7.70 19.69 30.78
CA SER A 57 6.43 19.83 31.51
C SER A 57 5.86 21.25 31.35
N TYR A 58 6.71 22.26 31.43
CA TYR A 58 6.32 23.66 31.24
C TYR A 58 5.84 23.91 29.80
N ARG A 59 6.60 23.48 28.78
CA ARG A 59 6.19 23.55 27.36
C ARG A 59 4.85 22.85 27.13
N TYR A 60 4.69 21.62 27.65
CA TYR A 60 3.44 20.89 27.54
C TYR A 60 2.26 21.64 28.19
N GLN A 61 2.46 22.23 29.37
CA GLN A 61 1.43 22.99 30.09
C GLN A 61 1.03 24.27 29.37
N ILE A 62 1.96 24.95 28.68
CA ILE A 62 1.64 26.12 27.84
C ILE A 62 0.68 25.71 26.73
N GLU A 63 0.97 24.60 26.04
CA GLU A 63 0.16 24.10 24.94
C GLU A 63 -1.17 23.47 25.41
N ASN A 64 -1.21 22.97 26.65
CA ASN A 64 -2.32 22.21 27.21
C ASN A 64 -2.73 22.77 28.56
N ALA A 65 -3.21 24.01 28.57
CA ALA A 65 -3.63 24.70 29.78
C ALA A 65 -4.54 23.81 30.67
N GLY A 66 -4.15 23.64 31.94
CA GLY A 66 -4.90 22.88 32.93
C GLY A 66 -4.64 21.37 32.94
N LYS A 67 -3.78 20.82 32.07
CA LYS A 67 -3.37 19.41 32.14
C LYS A 67 -2.02 19.24 32.82
N MET A 68 -1.98 18.38 33.84
CA MET A 68 -0.72 18.02 34.50
C MET A 68 0.07 17.03 33.62
N PHE A 69 1.36 17.27 33.48
CA PHE A 69 2.24 16.34 32.75
C PHE A 69 2.39 15.03 33.53
N ARG A 70 2.22 13.88 32.87
CA ARG A 70 2.09 12.53 33.49
C ARG A 70 3.24 12.17 34.42
N LEU A 71 4.45 12.66 34.11
CA LEU A 71 5.67 12.33 34.82
C LEU A 71 6.00 13.28 35.99
N MET A 72 5.17 14.31 36.22
CA MET A 72 5.37 15.21 37.35
C MET A 72 5.29 14.47 38.68
N GLY A 73 6.29 14.68 39.54
CA GLY A 73 6.39 14.02 40.85
C GLY A 73 6.85 12.56 40.82
N LYS A 74 7.20 12.00 39.65
CA LYS A 74 7.80 10.66 39.56
C LYS A 74 9.28 10.72 39.96
N SER A 75 9.83 9.59 40.41
CA SER A 75 11.25 9.51 40.76
C SER A 75 12.12 9.63 39.52
N ARG A 76 13.35 10.12 39.70
CA ARG A 76 14.37 10.27 38.63
C ARG A 76 14.55 8.99 37.80
N LEU A 77 14.60 7.83 38.47
CA LEU A 77 14.78 6.55 37.82
C LEU A 77 13.60 6.19 36.91
N VAL A 78 12.37 6.40 37.40
CA VAL A 78 11.14 6.15 36.61
C VAL A 78 11.10 7.06 35.38
N MET A 79 11.41 8.35 35.55
CA MET A 79 11.43 9.29 34.42
C MET A 79 12.43 8.88 33.34
N GLN A 80 13.65 8.49 33.73
CA GLN A 80 14.67 8.05 32.78
C GLN A 80 14.22 6.81 32.00
N THR A 81 13.65 5.81 32.68
CA THR A 81 13.11 4.61 32.01
C THR A 81 11.98 4.96 31.02
N GLU A 82 11.07 5.86 31.40
CA GLU A 82 9.98 6.29 30.52
C GLU A 82 10.50 7.08 29.30
N PHE A 83 11.56 7.88 29.48
CA PHE A 83 12.23 8.60 28.40
C PHE A 83 12.85 7.65 27.39
N GLU A 84 13.59 6.65 27.87
CA GLU A 84 14.21 5.63 27.02
C GLU A 84 13.16 4.86 26.22
N LYS A 85 12.09 4.40 26.87
CA LYS A 85 10.97 3.71 26.21
C LYS A 85 10.29 4.58 25.14
N ALA A 86 9.96 5.82 25.48
CA ALA A 86 9.31 6.74 24.54
C ALA A 86 10.19 7.03 23.32
N ARG A 87 11.50 7.22 23.54
CA ARG A 87 12.46 7.47 22.46
C ARG A 87 12.61 6.27 21.55
N GLU A 88 12.80 5.08 22.13
CA GLU A 88 12.90 3.83 21.37
C GLU A 88 11.63 3.53 20.58
N TRP A 89 10.47 3.81 21.18
CA TRP A 89 9.19 3.60 20.51
C TRP A 89 9.00 4.58 19.36
N LEU A 90 9.19 5.88 19.58
CA LEU A 90 9.03 6.92 18.56
C LEU A 90 9.94 6.66 17.35
N PHE A 91 11.23 6.45 17.60
CA PHE A 91 12.18 6.14 16.52
C PHE A 91 11.87 4.79 15.86
N GLY A 92 11.41 3.81 16.63
CA GLY A 92 10.92 2.54 16.10
C GLY A 92 9.80 2.76 15.09
N VAL A 93 8.76 3.50 15.46
CA VAL A 93 7.61 3.80 14.59
C VAL A 93 8.05 4.55 13.34
N VAL A 94 8.85 5.61 13.46
CA VAL A 94 9.35 6.37 12.30
C VAL A 94 10.17 5.50 11.35
N LYS A 95 11.03 4.62 11.87
CA LYS A 95 11.85 3.70 11.04
C LYS A 95 11.04 2.60 10.38
N MET A 96 10.05 2.04 11.07
CA MET A 96 9.21 0.99 10.51
C MET A 96 8.21 1.54 9.50
N GLN A 97 7.84 2.82 9.62
CA GLN A 97 6.78 3.42 8.82
C GLN A 97 7.01 3.27 7.31
N GLU A 98 8.20 3.61 6.83
CA GLU A 98 8.54 3.53 5.40
C GLU A 98 8.43 2.10 4.84
N LYS A 99 8.64 1.10 5.70
CA LYS A 99 8.68 -0.30 5.29
C LYS A 99 7.33 -0.99 5.39
N VAL A 100 6.40 -0.43 6.16
CA VAL A 100 5.09 -1.05 6.42
C VAL A 100 3.95 -0.27 5.78
N PHE A 101 3.98 1.06 5.81
CA PHE A 101 2.91 1.86 5.24
C PHE A 101 3.21 2.21 3.78
N GLU A 102 2.25 1.94 2.92
CA GLU A 102 2.28 2.44 1.56
C GLU A 102 2.10 3.96 1.56
N LYS A 103 2.52 4.60 0.46
CA LYS A 103 2.36 6.05 0.30
C LYS A 103 0.89 6.48 0.41
N ALA A 104 -0.03 5.66 -0.09
CA ALA A 104 -1.47 5.89 -0.01
C ALA A 104 -1.99 5.91 1.44
N ASP A 105 -1.47 5.03 2.30
CA ASP A 105 -1.87 4.97 3.72
C ASP A 105 -1.51 6.25 4.47
N LEU A 106 -0.29 6.73 4.24
CA LEU A 106 0.19 7.96 4.85
C LEU A 106 -0.55 9.18 4.34
N TYR A 107 -0.92 9.15 3.06
CA TYR A 107 -1.75 10.19 2.46
C TYR A 107 -3.12 10.25 3.15
N ARG A 108 -3.78 9.09 3.33
CA ARG A 108 -5.07 8.99 4.03
C ARG A 108 -4.97 9.48 5.48
N LEU A 109 -3.94 9.04 6.20
CA LEU A 109 -3.70 9.40 7.60
C LEU A 109 -3.49 10.91 7.79
N LEU A 110 -2.60 11.50 6.99
CA LEU A 110 -2.30 12.94 7.06
C LEU A 110 -3.49 13.79 6.59
N ARG A 111 -4.18 13.36 5.52
CA ARG A 111 -5.38 14.04 5.03
C ARG A 111 -6.45 14.11 6.11
N ALA A 112 -6.73 12.98 6.77
CA ALA A 112 -7.70 12.93 7.86
C ALA A 112 -7.30 13.84 9.04
N GLY A 113 -6.01 14.09 9.24
CA GLY A 113 -5.50 15.01 10.27
C GLY A 113 -5.68 16.47 9.89
N VAL A 114 -5.26 16.85 8.68
CA VAL A 114 -5.39 18.22 8.16
C VAL A 114 -6.85 18.67 8.12
N GLU A 115 -7.76 17.80 7.68
CA GLU A 115 -9.19 18.10 7.67
C GLU A 115 -9.75 18.34 9.08
N LYS A 116 -9.23 17.63 10.11
CA LYS A 116 -9.67 17.82 11.49
C LYS A 116 -9.11 19.13 12.08
N GLU A 117 -7.85 19.46 11.84
CA GLU A 117 -7.25 20.74 12.26
C GLU A 117 -8.07 21.94 11.76
N GLY A 118 -8.52 21.88 10.49
CA GLY A 118 -9.36 22.93 9.91
C GLY A 118 -10.76 23.07 10.53
N THR A 119 -11.29 22.01 11.16
CA THR A 119 -12.59 22.02 11.83
C THR A 119 -12.53 22.35 13.32
N SER A 120 -11.41 22.04 13.99
CA SER A 120 -11.23 22.20 15.44
C SER A 120 -11.18 23.66 15.91
N GLY A 121 -10.97 24.62 15.01
CA GLY A 121 -10.84 26.05 15.36
C GLY A 121 -12.10 26.69 15.97
N ASN A 122 -13.29 26.11 15.84
CA ASN A 122 -14.53 26.71 16.34
C ASN A 122 -15.46 25.81 17.18
N ASP A 123 -15.37 24.47 17.16
CA ASP A 123 -16.46 23.61 17.68
C ASP A 123 -16.05 22.26 18.34
N GLU A 124 -14.87 22.15 18.98
CA GLU A 124 -14.52 20.90 19.71
C GLU A 124 -15.46 20.60 20.89
N ALA A 125 -16.15 21.60 21.45
CA ALA A 125 -17.12 21.40 22.53
C ALA A 125 -18.50 20.89 22.04
N ALA A 126 -18.83 21.03 20.76
CA ALA A 126 -20.17 20.73 20.23
C ALA A 126 -20.28 19.40 19.46
N SER A 127 -19.15 18.76 19.13
CA SER A 127 -19.11 17.57 18.27
C SER A 127 -19.30 16.22 18.98
N GLN A 128 -19.67 16.20 20.26
CA GLN A 128 -20.12 15.00 20.98
C GLN A 128 -21.62 14.71 20.81
N GLY A 129 -22.24 15.18 19.72
CA GLY A 129 -23.64 14.90 19.39
C GLY A 129 -23.86 13.42 19.04
N PRO A 130 -24.84 12.73 19.64
CA PRO A 130 -25.01 11.27 19.56
C PRO A 130 -25.64 10.74 18.24
N GLY A 131 -25.42 11.41 17.10
CA GLY A 131 -26.18 11.14 15.88
C GLY A 131 -25.42 11.09 14.55
N ALA A 132 -24.12 11.41 14.52
CA ALA A 132 -23.34 11.21 13.30
C ALA A 132 -22.95 9.73 13.22
N ALA A 133 -23.48 9.01 12.22
CA ALA A 133 -23.16 7.61 11.91
C ALA A 133 -21.71 7.42 11.40
N GLY A 134 -20.74 8.10 12.01
CA GLY A 134 -19.32 7.89 11.82
C GLY A 134 -18.87 6.80 12.78
N GLY A 135 -18.48 5.65 12.24
CA GLY A 135 -17.93 4.56 13.04
C GLY A 135 -16.84 5.06 13.98
N GLU A 136 -16.85 4.58 15.22
CA GLU A 136 -15.84 4.89 16.22
C GLU A 136 -14.46 4.67 15.60
N GLU A 137 -13.73 5.77 15.35
CA GLU A 137 -12.36 5.70 14.89
C GLU A 137 -11.56 4.98 15.98
N ALA A 138 -10.89 3.88 15.60
CA ALA A 138 -10.09 3.13 16.55
C ALA A 138 -9.08 4.06 17.24
N GLU A 139 -8.95 3.90 18.55
CA GLU A 139 -8.12 4.79 19.37
C GLU A 139 -6.67 4.85 18.88
N SER A 140 -6.14 3.72 18.41
CA SER A 140 -4.83 3.58 17.78
C SER A 140 -4.67 4.47 16.54
N THR A 141 -5.67 4.52 15.66
CA THR A 141 -5.67 5.36 14.46
C THR A 141 -5.63 6.83 14.82
N ARG A 142 -6.45 7.24 15.80
CA ARG A 142 -6.53 8.63 16.27
C ARG A 142 -5.19 9.09 16.85
N ASP A 143 -4.59 8.26 17.69
CA ASP A 143 -3.34 8.55 18.37
C ASP A 143 -2.15 8.59 17.39
N LEU A 144 -2.12 7.65 16.43
CA LEU A 144 -1.13 7.62 15.36
C LEU A 144 -1.25 8.85 14.46
N ARG A 145 -2.48 9.27 14.11
CA ARG A 145 -2.71 10.51 13.38
C ARG A 145 -2.17 11.71 14.16
N LYS A 146 -2.51 11.85 15.44
CA LYS A 146 -2.03 12.93 16.31
C LYS A 146 -0.50 12.99 16.31
N LEU A 147 0.16 11.83 16.39
CA LEU A 147 1.61 11.71 16.31
C LEU A 147 2.17 12.25 14.98
N TYR A 148 1.65 11.79 13.83
CA TYR A 148 2.15 12.23 12.53
C TYR A 148 1.84 13.68 12.21
N MET A 149 0.70 14.19 12.69
CA MET A 149 0.37 15.60 12.58
C MET A 149 1.38 16.45 13.36
N ARG A 150 1.75 16.05 14.59
CA ARG A 150 2.77 16.74 15.39
C ARG A 150 4.17 16.67 14.78
N LEU A 151 4.54 15.51 14.22
CA LEU A 151 5.81 15.33 13.49
C LEU A 151 5.91 16.19 12.24
N THR A 152 4.80 16.63 11.64
CA THR A 152 4.81 17.28 10.32
C THR A 152 4.17 18.67 10.31
N GLU A 153 3.84 19.19 11.49
CA GLU A 153 3.16 20.47 11.69
C GLU A 153 3.89 21.59 10.94
N SER A 154 3.12 22.60 10.49
CA SER A 154 3.72 23.81 9.93
C SER A 154 4.01 24.79 11.04
N ASP A 155 5.26 25.21 11.09
CA ASP A 155 5.61 26.55 11.58
C ASP A 155 4.72 27.53 10.79
N ARG A 156 4.02 28.38 11.52
CA ARG A 156 2.75 29.05 11.13
C ARG A 156 2.73 29.58 9.70
N GLU A 157 1.60 29.38 9.01
CA GLU A 157 1.43 29.74 7.57
C GLU A 157 1.44 31.25 7.29
N ASP A 158 1.32 32.10 8.31
CA ASP A 158 1.10 33.54 8.15
C ASP A 158 2.37 34.43 8.36
N GLU A 159 3.53 33.86 8.72
CA GLU A 159 4.72 34.67 9.10
C GLU A 159 6.01 34.37 8.30
N ALA A 160 6.03 33.35 7.44
CA ALA A 160 7.23 32.99 6.68
C ALA A 160 7.26 33.62 5.27
N GLU A 161 7.40 34.94 5.19
CA GLU A 161 8.02 35.58 4.02
C GLU A 161 9.56 35.40 4.02
N ASP A 162 10.13 34.99 5.16
CA ASP A 162 11.53 34.64 5.29
C ASP A 162 11.69 33.11 5.43
N ASP A 163 12.74 32.57 4.82
CA ASP A 163 13.15 31.16 4.78
C ASP A 163 13.51 30.61 6.19
N GLU A 164 12.63 30.73 7.19
CA GLU A 164 12.82 30.04 8.47
C GLU A 164 12.82 28.53 8.22
N GLU A 165 14.00 27.96 8.43
CA GLU A 165 14.31 26.56 8.20
C GLU A 165 13.47 25.72 9.16
N TRP A 166 12.42 25.09 8.62
CA TRP A 166 11.57 24.13 9.34
C TRP A 166 12.41 23.21 10.24
N ASP A 167 12.30 23.41 11.56
CA ASP A 167 13.18 22.76 12.52
C ASP A 167 12.65 21.38 12.90
N PHE A 168 13.24 20.34 12.29
CA PHE A 168 12.86 18.96 12.57
C PHE A 168 13.13 18.55 14.03
N GLU A 169 14.04 19.24 14.76
CA GLU A 169 14.35 18.94 16.16
C GLU A 169 13.17 19.29 17.06
N ASP A 170 12.58 20.48 16.88
CA ASP A 170 11.39 20.94 17.61
C ASP A 170 10.18 20.04 17.37
N HIS A 171 9.97 19.57 16.13
CA HIS A 171 8.88 18.64 15.83
C HIS A 171 9.10 17.23 16.41
N LEU A 172 10.35 16.75 16.41
CA LEU A 172 10.69 15.48 17.06
C LEU A 172 10.50 15.58 18.58
N GLU A 173 10.92 16.69 19.20
CA GLU A 173 10.70 16.97 20.62
C GLU A 173 9.21 17.01 20.95
N SER A 174 8.42 17.74 20.16
CA SER A 174 6.98 17.83 20.32
C SER A 174 6.29 16.47 20.23
N ALA A 175 6.69 15.63 19.26
CA ALA A 175 6.19 14.26 19.13
C ALA A 175 6.64 13.35 20.29
N PHE A 176 7.83 13.59 20.84
CA PHE A 176 8.35 12.88 22.00
C PHE A 176 7.60 13.24 23.29
N ILE A 177 7.32 14.52 23.54
CA ILE A 177 6.48 14.99 24.65
C ILE A 177 5.10 14.34 24.57
N LEU A 178 4.50 14.31 23.37
CA LEU A 178 3.23 13.64 23.14
C LEU A 178 3.28 12.15 23.49
N THR A 179 4.32 11.46 23.02
CA THR A 179 4.55 10.02 23.29
C THR A 179 4.69 9.75 24.79
N LEU A 180 5.38 10.62 25.52
CA LEU A 180 5.55 10.54 26.97
C LEU A 180 4.25 10.78 27.73
N GLN A 181 3.50 11.81 27.35
CA GLN A 181 2.27 12.20 28.02
C GLN A 181 1.19 11.13 27.87
N ASP A 182 0.96 10.68 26.63
CA ASP A 182 -0.11 9.73 26.31
C ASP A 182 0.35 8.25 26.46
N ASN A 183 1.57 8.03 26.97
CA ASN A 183 2.18 6.72 27.23
C ASN A 183 2.13 5.76 26.03
N TYR A 184 2.38 6.28 24.83
CA TYR A 184 2.31 5.50 23.60
C TYR A 184 3.29 4.33 23.58
N ALA A 185 4.44 4.47 24.22
CA ALA A 185 5.45 3.43 24.26
C ALA A 185 4.95 2.13 24.91
N GLU A 186 4.22 2.24 26.01
CA GLU A 186 3.62 1.09 26.68
C GLU A 186 2.32 0.65 25.99
N LYS A 187 1.44 1.61 25.72
CA LYS A 187 0.12 1.36 25.10
C LYS A 187 0.23 0.63 23.75
N TYR A 188 1.25 0.96 22.96
CA TYR A 188 1.44 0.45 21.60
C TYR A 188 2.72 -0.37 21.43
N ALA A 189 3.29 -0.90 22.52
CA ALA A 189 4.46 -1.76 22.48
C ALA A 189 4.26 -2.97 21.55
N ALA A 190 3.11 -3.64 21.68
CA ALA A 190 2.79 -4.83 20.89
C ALA A 190 2.66 -4.54 19.38
N ILE A 191 2.14 -3.36 19.02
CA ILE A 191 2.02 -2.94 17.61
C ILE A 191 3.42 -2.73 17.03
N LEU A 192 4.29 -1.97 17.72
CA LEU A 192 5.66 -1.76 17.24
C LEU A 192 6.44 -3.08 17.15
N GLN A 193 6.22 -4.01 18.08
CA GLN A 193 6.83 -5.34 18.03
C GLN A 193 6.37 -6.12 16.79
N LYS A 194 5.07 -6.14 16.48
CA LYS A 194 4.55 -6.74 15.23
C LYS A 194 5.13 -6.08 13.98
N LEU A 195 5.22 -4.74 13.95
CA LEU A 195 5.83 -4.01 12.84
C LEU A 195 7.31 -4.38 12.67
N ARG A 196 8.05 -4.48 13.78
CA ARG A 196 9.45 -4.94 13.79
C ARG A 196 9.57 -6.39 13.34
N GLU A 197 8.65 -7.27 13.71
CA GLU A 197 8.62 -8.64 13.23
C GLU A 197 8.37 -8.69 11.73
N ARG A 198 7.38 -7.94 11.23
CA ARG A 198 7.05 -7.82 9.80
C ARG A 198 8.22 -7.28 8.96
N VAL A 199 8.87 -6.23 9.45
CA VAL A 199 10.07 -5.64 8.81
C VAL A 199 11.30 -6.52 8.98
N GLY A 200 11.42 -7.16 10.14
CA GLY A 200 12.50 -8.05 10.54
C GLY A 200 12.38 -9.45 9.91
N ARG A 201 11.27 -9.73 9.20
CA ARG A 201 11.18 -10.89 8.30
C ARG A 201 12.37 -10.85 7.37
N ARG A 202 13.27 -11.79 7.64
CA ARG A 202 14.57 -12.04 7.03
C ARG A 202 14.72 -11.39 5.65
N PRO A 203 15.81 -10.65 5.37
CA PRO A 203 16.10 -10.23 4.00
C PRO A 203 16.01 -11.46 3.11
N ASN A 204 15.41 -11.32 1.92
CA ASN A 204 15.06 -12.46 1.05
C ASN A 204 16.22 -13.45 0.87
N SER A 205 17.47 -12.99 0.93
CA SER A 205 18.68 -13.83 0.90
C SER A 205 18.81 -14.87 2.02
N SER A 206 18.17 -14.69 3.17
CA SER A 206 18.23 -15.61 4.33
C SER A 206 16.97 -16.46 4.51
N LEU A 207 15.99 -16.31 3.61
CA LEU A 207 14.83 -17.18 3.51
C LEU A 207 15.17 -18.42 2.67
N SER A 208 14.57 -19.57 3.02
CA SER A 208 14.64 -20.74 2.14
C SER A 208 14.03 -20.41 0.77
N PRO A 209 14.39 -21.13 -0.32
CA PRO A 209 13.74 -20.95 -1.62
C PRO A 209 12.22 -21.00 -1.53
N THR A 210 11.67 -21.96 -0.78
CA THR A 210 10.22 -22.10 -0.54
C THR A 210 9.63 -20.88 0.16
N GLN A 211 10.28 -20.38 1.23
CA GLN A 211 9.80 -19.21 1.96
C GLN A 211 9.86 -17.93 1.11
N ARG A 212 10.85 -17.80 0.21
CA ARG A 212 10.89 -16.70 -0.75
C ARG A 212 9.71 -16.75 -1.71
N ILE A 213 9.40 -17.92 -2.26
CA ILE A 213 8.27 -18.10 -3.18
C ILE A 213 6.96 -17.78 -2.44
N LEU A 214 6.78 -18.33 -1.22
CA LEU A 214 5.60 -18.08 -0.40
C LEU A 214 5.42 -16.59 -0.08
N ARG A 215 6.49 -15.90 0.32
CA ARG A 215 6.46 -14.46 0.57
C ARG A 215 6.04 -13.68 -0.68
N ARG A 216 6.60 -14.01 -1.85
CA ARG A 216 6.19 -13.41 -3.13
C ARG A 216 4.71 -13.68 -3.40
N MET A 217 4.20 -14.89 -3.15
CA MET A 217 2.78 -15.22 -3.35
C MET A 217 1.87 -14.37 -2.45
N ILE A 218 2.22 -14.19 -1.17
CA ILE A 218 1.47 -13.35 -0.23
C ILE A 218 1.46 -11.89 -0.69
N GLU A 219 2.65 -11.31 -0.92
CA GLU A 219 2.80 -9.92 -1.39
C GLU A 219 2.06 -9.69 -2.72
N LYS A 220 2.12 -10.67 -3.62
CA LYS A 220 1.44 -10.64 -4.92
C LYS A 220 -0.08 -10.73 -4.78
N THR A 221 -0.59 -11.53 -3.85
CA THR A 221 -2.03 -11.68 -3.61
C THR A 221 -2.62 -10.40 -3.00
N GLN A 222 -1.90 -9.78 -2.06
CA GLN A 222 -2.35 -8.56 -1.38
C GLN A 222 -2.27 -7.29 -2.24
N SER A 223 -1.41 -7.28 -3.28
CA SER A 223 -1.10 -6.06 -4.05
C SER A 223 -1.99 -5.77 -5.26
N SER A 224 -2.72 -6.74 -5.84
CA SER A 224 -3.56 -6.44 -7.01
C SER A 224 -5.04 -6.45 -6.69
N LYS A 225 -5.71 -5.37 -7.05
CA LYS A 225 -7.16 -5.19 -6.89
C LYS A 225 -7.92 -5.46 -8.19
N VAL A 226 -7.24 -5.45 -9.33
CA VAL A 226 -7.90 -5.50 -10.65
C VAL A 226 -7.97 -6.89 -11.26
N ASP A 227 -7.13 -7.84 -10.83
CA ASP A 227 -7.10 -9.19 -11.40
C ASP A 227 -8.40 -9.98 -11.16
N ASN A 228 -9.30 -9.53 -10.29
CA ASN A 228 -10.63 -10.14 -10.08
C ASN A 228 -11.72 -9.60 -11.03
N ILE A 229 -11.50 -8.41 -11.59
CA ILE A 229 -12.47 -7.66 -12.42
C ILE A 229 -12.01 -7.51 -13.87
N ALA A 230 -10.71 -7.71 -14.13
CA ALA A 230 -10.08 -7.60 -15.42
C ALA A 230 -9.16 -8.80 -15.68
N CYS A 231 -8.88 -9.07 -16.95
CA CYS A 231 -7.95 -10.13 -17.34
C CYS A 231 -7.00 -9.66 -18.43
N ALA A 232 -5.76 -10.14 -18.40
CA ALA A 232 -4.80 -9.93 -19.48
C ALA A 232 -5.36 -10.43 -20.82
N ILE A 233 -5.14 -9.65 -21.88
CA ILE A 233 -5.60 -9.99 -23.23
C ILE A 233 -4.43 -10.31 -24.17
N PRO A 234 -4.60 -11.22 -25.15
CA PRO A 234 -3.56 -11.49 -26.14
C PRO A 234 -3.24 -10.24 -26.97
N LEU A 235 -1.97 -10.06 -27.35
CA LEU A 235 -1.54 -8.90 -28.14
C LEU A 235 -2.14 -8.91 -29.54
N THR A 236 -2.40 -10.09 -30.08
CA THR A 236 -3.09 -10.25 -31.37
C THR A 236 -4.49 -9.64 -31.36
N ALA A 237 -5.17 -9.63 -30.21
CA ALA A 237 -6.47 -8.98 -30.07
C ALA A 237 -6.36 -7.46 -30.12
N ILE A 238 -5.28 -6.88 -29.57
CA ILE A 238 -5.01 -5.44 -29.57
C ILE A 238 -4.60 -4.97 -30.96
N GLN A 239 -3.70 -5.71 -31.62
CA GLN A 239 -3.22 -5.41 -32.97
C GLN A 239 -4.35 -5.44 -34.03
N ALA A 240 -5.47 -6.13 -33.74
CA ALA A 240 -6.64 -6.15 -34.60
C ALA A 240 -7.57 -4.93 -34.41
N MET A 241 -7.33 -4.09 -33.40
CA MET A 241 -8.11 -2.88 -33.13
C MET A 241 -7.60 -1.69 -33.94
N SER A 242 -8.38 -0.60 -33.96
CA SER A 242 -7.96 0.67 -34.55
C SER A 242 -6.71 1.21 -33.84
N GLU A 243 -5.87 1.99 -34.53
CA GLU A 243 -4.65 2.56 -33.93
C GLU A 243 -4.95 3.40 -32.68
N GLU A 244 -6.10 4.10 -32.65
CA GLU A 244 -6.55 4.88 -31.49
C GLU A 244 -6.80 3.99 -30.26
N ASP A 245 -7.37 2.80 -30.48
CA ASP A 245 -7.67 1.84 -29.42
C ASP A 245 -6.46 1.00 -28.97
N GLN A 246 -5.32 1.10 -29.67
CA GLN A 246 -4.06 0.44 -29.29
C GLN A 246 -3.30 1.20 -28.19
N SER A 247 -3.94 2.22 -27.60
CA SER A 247 -3.41 3.03 -26.52
C SER A 247 -4.29 2.99 -25.27
N CYS A 248 -3.67 3.20 -24.11
CA CYS A 248 -4.39 3.30 -22.84
C CYS A 248 -5.14 4.62 -22.76
N SER A 249 -6.47 4.59 -22.59
CA SER A 249 -7.27 5.82 -22.49
C SER A 249 -6.99 6.67 -21.24
N ILE A 250 -6.27 6.13 -20.24
CA ILE A 250 -5.87 6.87 -19.02
C ILE A 250 -4.56 7.63 -19.25
N CYS A 251 -3.49 6.93 -19.66
CA CYS A 251 -2.16 7.52 -19.79
C CYS A 251 -1.77 7.89 -21.23
N GLN A 252 -2.59 7.53 -22.21
CA GLN A 252 -2.41 7.73 -23.66
C GLN A 252 -1.17 7.05 -24.27
N ASN A 253 -0.48 6.20 -23.49
CA ASN A 253 0.64 5.43 -23.99
C ASN A 253 0.17 4.19 -24.75
N ALA A 254 0.89 3.82 -25.81
CA ALA A 254 0.67 2.57 -26.52
C ALA A 254 1.02 1.37 -25.63
N TYR A 255 0.19 0.32 -25.64
CA TYR A 255 0.37 -0.85 -24.78
C TYR A 255 1.67 -1.64 -25.05
N LEU A 256 2.27 -1.46 -26.22
CA LEU A 256 3.39 -2.25 -26.73
C LEU A 256 4.61 -1.41 -27.07
N ASP A 257 4.77 -0.25 -26.44
CA ASP A 257 5.93 0.60 -26.69
C ASP A 257 7.20 0.11 -25.95
N LEU A 258 7.74 -0.99 -26.48
CA LEU A 258 9.04 -1.55 -26.09
C LEU A 258 10.21 -0.61 -26.39
N HIS A 259 10.01 0.49 -27.14
CA HIS A 259 11.06 1.46 -27.39
C HIS A 259 11.18 2.46 -26.25
N THR A 260 10.05 2.94 -25.73
CA THR A 260 10.01 3.95 -24.67
C THR A 260 10.06 3.33 -23.28
N PHE A 261 9.39 2.19 -23.05
CA PHE A 261 9.28 1.59 -21.72
C PHE A 261 10.22 0.39 -21.55
N PRO A 262 10.81 0.20 -20.35
CA PRO A 262 11.49 -1.04 -20.02
C PRO A 262 10.47 -2.19 -19.96
N ILE A 263 10.95 -3.41 -20.17
CA ILE A 263 10.09 -4.59 -20.23
C ILE A 263 9.37 -4.84 -18.88
N GLU A 264 9.98 -4.46 -17.77
CA GLU A 264 9.40 -4.55 -16.43
C GLU A 264 8.14 -3.70 -16.30
N ASP A 265 8.17 -2.47 -16.82
CA ASP A 265 7.03 -1.55 -16.79
C ASP A 265 5.90 -2.10 -17.68
N LEU A 266 6.23 -2.70 -18.82
CA LEU A 266 5.24 -3.34 -19.70
C LEU A 266 4.63 -4.61 -19.10
N ILE A 267 5.39 -5.35 -18.26
CA ILE A 267 4.83 -6.48 -17.49
C ILE A 267 3.88 -5.95 -16.42
N ALA A 268 4.24 -4.85 -15.75
CA ALA A 268 3.45 -4.25 -14.68
C ALA A 268 2.16 -3.59 -15.20
N ASP A 269 2.24 -2.84 -16.30
CA ASP A 269 1.13 -2.10 -16.91
C ASP A 269 0.58 -2.77 -18.18
N TYR A 270 0.68 -4.10 -18.26
CA TYR A 270 0.20 -4.86 -19.41
C TYR A 270 -1.30 -4.62 -19.68
N PRO A 271 -1.77 -4.60 -20.95
CA PRO A 271 -3.17 -4.44 -21.29
C PRO A 271 -4.08 -5.51 -20.67
N VAL A 272 -5.05 -5.04 -19.89
CA VAL A 272 -6.11 -5.85 -19.28
C VAL A 272 -7.48 -5.37 -19.75
N ARG A 273 -8.40 -6.30 -19.93
CA ARG A 273 -9.79 -6.03 -20.30
C ARG A 273 -10.71 -6.16 -19.09
N ILE A 274 -11.50 -5.12 -18.83
CA ILE A 274 -12.54 -5.15 -17.79
C ILE A 274 -13.65 -6.12 -18.21
N LYS A 275 -13.96 -7.10 -17.38
CA LYS A 275 -14.91 -8.17 -17.68
C LYS A 275 -16.36 -7.71 -17.79
N TYR A 276 -16.71 -6.58 -17.20
CA TYR A 276 -18.09 -6.06 -17.21
C TYR A 276 -18.46 -5.27 -18.45
N CYS A 277 -17.47 -4.68 -19.15
CA CYS A 277 -17.74 -3.75 -20.24
C CYS A 277 -16.81 -3.91 -21.46
N GLY A 278 -15.77 -4.75 -21.37
CA GLY A 278 -14.88 -5.03 -22.49
C GLY A 278 -13.82 -3.97 -22.79
N HIS A 279 -13.83 -2.81 -22.12
CA HIS A 279 -12.79 -1.79 -22.30
C HIS A 279 -11.43 -2.26 -21.78
N ILE A 280 -10.38 -1.81 -22.46
CA ILE A 280 -8.99 -2.21 -22.24
C ILE A 280 -8.23 -1.03 -21.62
N TYR A 281 -7.38 -1.33 -20.64
CA TYR A 281 -6.51 -0.38 -19.94
C TYR A 281 -5.17 -1.03 -19.63
N GLY A 282 -4.15 -0.21 -19.36
CA GLY A 282 -2.95 -0.70 -18.69
C GLY A 282 -3.33 -1.15 -17.28
N LYS A 283 -2.79 -2.30 -16.85
CA LYS A 283 -3.11 -2.88 -15.54
C LYS A 283 -2.84 -1.91 -14.38
N GLN A 284 -1.65 -1.33 -14.34
CA GLN A 284 -1.24 -0.39 -13.30
C GLN A 284 -2.04 0.92 -13.39
N CYS A 285 -2.36 1.38 -14.59
CA CYS A 285 -3.26 2.52 -14.79
C CYS A 285 -4.65 2.26 -14.20
N LEU A 286 -5.21 1.06 -14.42
CA LEU A 286 -6.50 0.68 -13.86
C LEU A 286 -6.43 0.50 -12.34
N GLU A 287 -5.37 -0.10 -11.80
CA GLU A 287 -5.15 -0.19 -10.34
C GLU A 287 -5.10 1.19 -9.71
N THR A 288 -4.30 2.10 -10.28
CA THR A 288 -4.20 3.50 -9.82
C THR A 288 -5.56 4.20 -9.89
N TRP A 289 -6.36 3.94 -10.93
CA TRP A 289 -7.71 4.48 -11.05
C TRP A 289 -8.63 3.97 -9.93
N MET A 290 -8.57 2.68 -9.60
CA MET A 290 -9.36 2.07 -8.51
C MET A 290 -8.90 2.51 -7.12
N GLU A 291 -7.67 3.01 -6.99
CA GLU A 291 -7.12 3.53 -5.74
C GLU A 291 -7.32 5.04 -5.57
N THR A 292 -7.63 5.74 -6.66
CA THR A 292 -7.84 7.18 -6.64
C THR A 292 -9.15 7.51 -5.91
N PRO A 293 -9.12 8.28 -4.82
CA PRO A 293 -10.34 8.63 -4.10
C PRO A 293 -11.39 9.28 -5.03
N LEU A 294 -12.65 8.87 -4.88
CA LEU A 294 -13.77 9.35 -5.69
C LEU A 294 -14.00 10.85 -5.45
N ILE A 295 -14.30 11.61 -6.53
CA ILE A 295 -14.44 13.09 -6.48
C ILE A 295 -15.66 13.55 -5.63
N ASP A 296 -16.64 12.68 -5.44
CA ASP A 296 -17.78 12.91 -4.56
C ASP A 296 -18.47 11.56 -4.42
N ALA A 297 -18.10 10.76 -3.42
CA ALA A 297 -18.71 9.45 -3.29
C ALA A 297 -20.18 9.47 -2.86
N ALA A 298 -20.69 10.58 -2.32
CA ALA A 298 -22.12 10.68 -2.08
C ALA A 298 -22.89 10.67 -3.42
N LYS A 299 -22.30 11.29 -4.45
CA LYS A 299 -22.86 11.34 -5.81
C LYS A 299 -22.42 10.19 -6.71
N TYR A 300 -21.19 9.72 -6.54
CA TYR A 300 -20.54 8.67 -7.34
C TYR A 300 -19.95 7.61 -6.40
N PRO A 301 -20.79 6.75 -5.80
CA PRO A 301 -20.37 5.85 -4.71
C PRO A 301 -19.45 4.70 -5.14
N PHE A 302 -19.16 4.56 -6.42
CA PHE A 302 -18.40 3.44 -6.95
C PHE A 302 -17.39 3.89 -7.98
N HIS A 303 -16.26 3.22 -8.02
CA HIS A 303 -15.37 3.31 -9.18
C HIS A 303 -16.06 2.76 -10.42
N THR A 304 -16.01 3.53 -11.50
CA THR A 304 -16.59 3.20 -12.80
C THR A 304 -15.52 3.11 -13.87
N CYS A 305 -15.80 2.38 -14.95
CA CYS A 305 -14.98 2.39 -16.17
C CYS A 305 -14.79 3.84 -16.67
N PRO A 306 -13.53 4.30 -16.89
CA PRO A 306 -13.25 5.65 -17.37
C PRO A 306 -13.96 6.02 -18.67
N ILE A 307 -14.20 5.05 -19.56
CA ILE A 307 -14.83 5.28 -20.87
C ILE A 307 -16.36 5.23 -20.76
N CYS A 308 -16.95 4.08 -20.43
CA CYS A 308 -18.40 3.89 -20.51
C CYS A 308 -19.15 4.09 -19.19
N ARG A 309 -18.45 4.42 -18.10
CA ARG A 309 -19.02 4.66 -16.76
C ARG A 309 -19.79 3.47 -16.18
N VAL A 310 -19.61 2.26 -16.72
CA VAL A 310 -20.10 1.03 -16.10
C VAL A 310 -19.44 0.87 -14.73
N GLN A 311 -20.26 0.64 -13.71
CA GLN A 311 -19.82 0.35 -12.35
C GLN A 311 -18.89 -0.87 -12.32
N ILE A 312 -17.73 -0.72 -11.68
CA ILE A 312 -16.73 -1.77 -11.50
C ILE A 312 -16.79 -2.30 -10.07
N GLU A 313 -16.75 -1.39 -9.09
CA GLU A 313 -16.75 -1.71 -7.67
C GLU A 313 -18.16 -2.07 -7.18
N GLY A 314 -18.26 -3.02 -6.25
CA GLY A 314 -19.54 -3.48 -5.70
C GLY A 314 -20.37 -4.35 -6.65
N ARG A 315 -19.88 -4.63 -7.86
CA ARG A 315 -20.46 -5.68 -8.71
C ARG A 315 -20.01 -7.06 -8.26
N GLU A 316 -20.89 -8.05 -8.43
CA GLU A 316 -20.50 -9.44 -8.30
C GLU A 316 -19.35 -9.75 -9.26
N SER A 317 -18.25 -10.25 -8.71
CA SER A 317 -17.10 -10.69 -9.51
C SER A 317 -17.54 -11.72 -10.54
N CYS A 318 -16.91 -11.72 -11.71
CA CYS A 318 -17.13 -12.75 -12.73
C CYS A 318 -16.98 -14.15 -12.10
N GLU A 319 -17.88 -15.09 -12.43
CA GLU A 319 -17.88 -16.43 -11.83
C GLU A 319 -16.49 -17.07 -12.00
N LYS A 320 -15.79 -17.27 -10.87
CA LYS A 320 -14.47 -17.90 -10.86
C LYS A 320 -14.60 -19.34 -11.39
N PRO A 321 -13.66 -19.85 -12.20
CA PRO A 321 -13.79 -21.20 -12.77
C PRO A 321 -14.01 -22.26 -11.69
N LYS A 322 -15.05 -23.09 -11.81
CA LYS A 322 -15.39 -24.13 -10.80
C LYS A 322 -14.24 -25.10 -10.49
N ASP A 323 -13.38 -25.35 -11.47
CA ASP A 323 -12.20 -26.20 -11.30
C ASP A 323 -11.16 -25.56 -10.38
N LEU A 324 -11.05 -24.22 -10.37
CA LEU A 324 -10.19 -23.47 -9.46
C LEU A 324 -10.67 -23.56 -8.01
N ALA A 325 -11.96 -23.30 -7.79
CA ALA A 325 -12.56 -23.41 -6.44
C ALA A 325 -12.42 -24.83 -5.88
N ARG A 326 -12.64 -25.85 -6.73
CA ARG A 326 -12.43 -27.26 -6.36
C ARG A 326 -10.97 -27.55 -5.99
N HIS A 327 -10.02 -27.00 -6.75
CA HIS A 327 -8.59 -27.15 -6.50
C HIS A 327 -8.21 -26.57 -5.14
N VAL A 328 -8.52 -25.29 -4.90
CA VAL A 328 -8.23 -24.60 -3.63
C VAL A 328 -8.84 -25.32 -2.42
N HIS A 329 -10.05 -25.83 -2.56
CA HIS A 329 -10.74 -26.50 -1.46
C HIS A 329 -10.11 -27.86 -1.11
N LYS A 330 -9.70 -28.65 -2.12
CA LYS A 330 -9.32 -30.06 -1.95
C LYS A 330 -7.82 -30.31 -1.92
N ASP A 331 -7.02 -29.43 -2.50
CA ASP A 331 -5.59 -29.68 -2.71
C ASP A 331 -4.78 -29.49 -1.42
N VAL A 332 -3.98 -30.50 -1.07
CA VAL A 332 -3.19 -30.53 0.16
C VAL A 332 -2.05 -29.51 0.14
N ALA A 333 -1.48 -29.21 -1.03
CA ALA A 333 -0.43 -28.20 -1.17
C ALA A 333 -0.97 -26.82 -0.80
N ILE A 334 -2.22 -26.51 -1.17
CA ILE A 334 -2.88 -25.25 -0.81
C ILE A 334 -3.07 -25.13 0.70
N LYS A 335 -3.53 -26.20 1.35
CA LYS A 335 -3.64 -26.22 2.82
C LYS A 335 -2.29 -26.06 3.50
N ALA A 336 -1.22 -26.62 2.93
CA ALA A 336 0.14 -26.43 3.41
C ALA A 336 0.61 -24.98 3.22
N VAL A 337 0.32 -24.34 2.09
CA VAL A 337 0.62 -22.93 1.81
C VAL A 337 -0.09 -22.01 2.81
N ILE A 338 -1.39 -22.19 3.04
CA ILE A 338 -2.17 -21.40 4.01
C ILE A 338 -1.57 -21.55 5.42
N LYS A 339 -1.22 -22.77 5.81
CA LYS A 339 -0.62 -23.06 7.12
C LYS A 339 0.78 -22.45 7.26
N GLU A 340 1.63 -22.57 6.25
CA GLU A 340 2.99 -22.03 6.26
C GLU A 340 2.99 -20.49 6.18
N ALA A 341 1.97 -19.90 5.57
CA ALA A 341 1.71 -18.46 5.59
C ALA A 341 1.18 -17.98 6.94
N ASP A 342 1.11 -18.84 7.96
CA ASP A 342 0.53 -18.54 9.28
C ASP A 342 -0.88 -17.92 9.17
N TYR A 343 -1.68 -18.40 8.21
CA TYR A 343 -3.01 -17.90 7.89
C TYR A 343 -3.07 -16.42 7.47
N GLU A 344 -1.97 -15.84 6.99
CA GLU A 344 -1.96 -14.51 6.33
C GLU A 344 -2.71 -14.48 5.01
N ILE A 345 -3.01 -15.65 4.44
CA ILE A 345 -3.85 -15.82 3.27
C ILE A 345 -4.90 -16.88 3.53
N ASP A 346 -6.14 -16.64 3.11
CA ASP A 346 -7.23 -17.60 3.17
C ASP A 346 -7.48 -18.32 1.82
N GLU A 347 -8.51 -19.17 1.75
CA GLU A 347 -8.87 -19.87 0.50
C GLU A 347 -9.29 -18.90 -0.62
N TYR A 348 -9.97 -17.80 -0.26
CA TYR A 348 -10.41 -16.81 -1.22
C TYR A 348 -9.21 -16.10 -1.84
N GLU A 349 -8.29 -15.61 -1.01
CA GLU A 349 -7.04 -14.97 -1.41
C GLU A 349 -6.16 -15.93 -2.22
N CYS A 350 -6.09 -17.21 -1.87
CA CYS A 350 -5.41 -18.22 -2.69
C CYS A 350 -5.97 -18.28 -4.12
N MET A 351 -7.30 -18.21 -4.30
CA MET A 351 -7.88 -18.18 -5.64
C MET A 351 -7.46 -16.92 -6.41
N GLU A 352 -7.42 -15.77 -5.76
CA GLU A 352 -7.02 -14.50 -6.39
C GLU A 352 -5.54 -14.53 -6.81
N GLY A 353 -4.66 -15.02 -5.93
CA GLY A 353 -3.24 -15.23 -6.21
C GLY A 353 -3.01 -16.15 -7.42
N MET A 354 -3.82 -17.22 -7.55
CA MET A 354 -3.76 -18.10 -8.73
C MET A 354 -4.23 -17.41 -10.01
N LEU A 355 -5.33 -16.64 -9.98
CA LEU A 355 -5.82 -15.90 -11.14
C LEU A 355 -4.81 -14.84 -11.61
N LYS A 356 -4.11 -14.20 -10.68
CA LYS A 356 -2.99 -13.30 -10.98
C LYS A 356 -1.82 -14.06 -11.62
N CYS A 357 -1.45 -15.22 -11.09
CA CYS A 357 -0.41 -16.08 -11.68
C CYS A 357 -0.77 -16.58 -13.09
N ILE A 358 -2.05 -16.86 -13.36
CA ILE A 358 -2.57 -17.15 -14.72
C ILE A 358 -2.40 -15.93 -15.63
N SER A 359 -2.78 -14.74 -15.15
CA SER A 359 -2.66 -13.51 -15.92
C SER A 359 -1.20 -13.21 -16.26
N ASP A 360 -0.29 -13.34 -15.29
CA ASP A 360 1.16 -13.19 -15.51
C ASP A 360 1.69 -14.20 -16.54
N GLU A 361 1.23 -15.47 -16.52
CA GLU A 361 1.64 -16.46 -17.53
C GLU A 361 1.26 -16.02 -18.95
N ILE A 362 0.07 -15.43 -19.12
CA ILE A 362 -0.39 -14.89 -20.39
C ILE A 362 0.48 -13.71 -20.82
N ILE A 363 0.68 -12.74 -19.92
CA ILE A 363 1.51 -11.55 -20.15
C ILE A 363 2.90 -11.95 -20.64
N LEU A 364 3.56 -12.84 -19.88
CA LEU A 364 4.92 -13.27 -20.15
C LEU A 364 5.01 -14.05 -21.48
N ALA A 365 4.03 -14.91 -21.78
CA ALA A 365 3.99 -15.66 -23.04
C ALA A 365 3.81 -14.74 -24.26
N GLU A 366 2.93 -13.73 -24.14
CA GLU A 366 2.65 -12.79 -25.22
C GLU A 366 3.82 -11.81 -25.44
N LEU A 367 4.38 -11.22 -24.38
CA LEU A 367 5.56 -10.35 -24.49
C LEU A 367 6.79 -11.10 -25.02
N SER A 368 6.99 -12.36 -24.63
CA SER A 368 8.06 -13.19 -25.19
C SER A 368 7.89 -13.43 -26.69
N ARG A 369 6.64 -13.63 -27.14
CA ARG A 369 6.32 -13.76 -28.57
C ARG A 369 6.61 -12.47 -29.32
N GLU A 370 6.21 -11.32 -28.77
CA GLU A 370 6.43 -10.00 -29.36
C GLU A 370 7.93 -9.68 -29.47
N VAL A 371 8.70 -9.85 -28.39
CA VAL A 371 10.16 -9.67 -28.37
C VAL A 371 10.85 -10.56 -29.41
N THR A 372 10.39 -11.81 -29.56
CA THR A 372 10.91 -12.72 -30.60
C THR A 372 10.53 -12.26 -32.00
N GLY A 373 9.34 -11.70 -32.19
CA GLY A 373 8.90 -11.12 -33.47
C GLY A 373 9.75 -9.91 -33.86
N LEU A 374 10.01 -9.00 -32.92
CA LEU A 374 10.84 -7.82 -33.12
C LEU A 374 12.31 -8.18 -33.39
N GLU A 375 12.84 -9.23 -32.74
CA GLU A 375 14.16 -9.78 -33.04
C GLU A 375 14.24 -10.28 -34.49
N LYS A 376 13.28 -11.10 -34.92
CA LYS A 376 13.23 -11.63 -36.30
C LYS A 376 13.06 -10.52 -37.33
N GLY A 377 12.35 -9.45 -36.98
CA GLY A 377 12.19 -8.26 -37.80
C GLY A 377 13.34 -7.25 -37.71
N CYS A 378 14.42 -7.55 -36.97
CA CYS A 378 15.54 -6.65 -36.70
C CYS A 378 15.14 -5.28 -36.10
N LYS A 379 13.96 -5.18 -35.48
CA LYS A 379 13.44 -3.96 -34.83
C LYS A 379 13.94 -3.81 -33.39
N LEU A 380 14.35 -4.91 -32.77
CA LEU A 380 14.93 -4.94 -31.42
C LEU A 380 16.21 -5.80 -31.45
N ILE A 381 17.36 -5.18 -31.17
CA ILE A 381 18.69 -5.81 -31.24
C ILE A 381 19.58 -5.41 -30.07
N GLY A 382 20.74 -6.05 -29.96
CA GLY A 382 21.81 -5.64 -29.04
C GLY A 382 21.49 -5.86 -27.56
N THR A 383 21.91 -4.91 -26.73
CA THR A 383 21.80 -4.98 -25.26
C THR A 383 20.35 -5.00 -24.79
N LYS A 384 19.49 -4.18 -25.39
CA LYS A 384 18.07 -4.08 -25.02
C LYS A 384 17.30 -5.38 -25.26
N LEU A 385 17.58 -6.07 -26.38
CA LEU A 385 17.00 -7.39 -26.64
C LEU A 385 17.41 -8.43 -25.58
N LYS A 386 18.70 -8.43 -25.21
CA LYS A 386 19.24 -9.35 -24.20
C LYS A 386 18.64 -9.09 -22.83
N GLU A 387 18.49 -7.82 -22.45
CA GLU A 387 17.83 -7.39 -21.23
C GLU A 387 16.37 -7.87 -21.21
N CYS A 388 15.60 -7.58 -22.25
CA CYS A 388 14.21 -8.02 -22.38
C CYS A 388 14.05 -9.54 -22.18
N LYS A 389 14.85 -10.33 -22.89
CA LYS A 389 14.84 -11.80 -22.76
C LYS A 389 15.23 -12.26 -21.36
N THR A 390 16.23 -11.63 -20.74
CA THR A 390 16.70 -12.01 -19.39
C THR A 390 15.61 -11.77 -18.36
N VAL A 391 14.93 -10.63 -18.43
CA VAL A 391 13.85 -10.29 -17.50
C VAL A 391 12.65 -11.21 -17.70
N LEU A 392 12.23 -11.45 -18.95
CA LEU A 392 11.11 -12.34 -19.27
C LEU A 392 11.38 -13.77 -18.80
N GLU A 393 12.56 -14.32 -19.06
CA GLU A 393 12.94 -15.67 -18.60
C GLU A 393 13.03 -15.76 -17.08
N LYS A 394 13.52 -14.70 -16.41
CA LYS A 394 13.53 -14.63 -14.94
C LYS A 394 12.09 -14.64 -14.40
N ARG A 395 11.21 -13.77 -14.90
CA ARG A 395 9.81 -13.66 -14.44
C ARG A 395 9.01 -14.91 -14.75
N LYS A 396 9.24 -15.54 -15.91
CA LYS A 396 8.64 -16.84 -16.26
C LYS A 396 9.01 -17.94 -15.28
N ARG A 397 10.30 -18.02 -14.91
CA ARG A 397 10.76 -18.97 -13.90
C ARG A 397 10.13 -18.72 -12.53
N GLU A 398 10.07 -17.47 -12.10
CA GLU A 398 9.40 -17.10 -10.83
C GLU A 398 7.92 -17.50 -10.85
N ASN A 399 7.22 -17.27 -11.97
CA ASN A 399 5.82 -17.65 -12.13
C ASN A 399 5.64 -19.19 -12.17
N ASP A 400 6.55 -19.92 -12.80
CA ASP A 400 6.54 -21.40 -12.81
C ASP A 400 6.80 -21.99 -11.40
N GLU A 401 7.66 -21.35 -10.60
CA GLU A 401 7.87 -21.70 -9.18
C GLU A 401 6.59 -21.50 -8.36
N GLU A 402 5.92 -20.36 -8.53
CA GLU A 402 4.65 -20.05 -7.87
C GLU A 402 3.55 -21.04 -8.27
N LYS A 403 3.42 -21.33 -9.57
CA LYS A 403 2.48 -22.32 -10.11
C LYS A 403 2.67 -23.71 -9.50
N LYS A 404 3.92 -24.14 -9.30
CA LYS A 404 4.22 -25.40 -8.61
C LYS A 404 3.85 -25.35 -7.13
N MET A 405 4.12 -24.25 -6.44
CA MET A 405 3.71 -24.04 -5.05
C MET A 405 2.19 -24.07 -4.88
N TRP A 406 1.45 -23.63 -5.89
CA TRP A 406 -0.01 -23.77 -5.96
C TRP A 406 -0.49 -25.22 -6.26
N GLY A 407 0.40 -26.21 -6.31
CA GLY A 407 0.04 -27.61 -6.55
C GLY A 407 -0.14 -27.98 -8.02
N PHE A 408 0.18 -27.09 -8.97
CA PHE A 408 0.05 -27.37 -10.40
C PHE A 408 1.30 -28.02 -11.01
N GLU A 409 1.71 -29.16 -10.44
CA GLU A 409 2.86 -29.93 -10.91
C GLU A 409 2.44 -31.16 -11.74
N GLY A 410 3.18 -31.45 -12.81
CA GLY A 410 2.90 -32.57 -13.72
C GLY A 410 2.04 -32.20 -14.93
N GLU A 411 1.82 -33.17 -15.83
CA GLU A 411 1.10 -32.93 -17.09
C GLU A 411 -0.41 -32.71 -16.87
N GLU A 412 -1.05 -33.55 -16.05
CA GLU A 412 -2.49 -33.46 -15.79
C GLU A 412 -2.88 -32.15 -15.10
N GLN A 413 -2.09 -31.72 -14.11
CA GLN A 413 -2.33 -30.44 -13.45
C GLN A 413 -2.09 -29.25 -14.39
N ARG A 414 -1.13 -29.34 -15.31
CA ARG A 414 -0.96 -28.31 -16.35
C ARG A 414 -2.18 -28.21 -17.27
N LYS A 415 -2.82 -29.34 -17.63
CA LYS A 415 -4.08 -29.34 -18.40
C LYS A 415 -5.21 -28.66 -17.61
N ILE A 416 -5.31 -28.92 -16.31
CA ILE A 416 -6.28 -28.25 -15.42
C ILE A 416 -6.02 -26.75 -15.39
N TRP A 417 -4.77 -26.33 -15.17
CA TRP A 417 -4.36 -24.93 -15.17
C TRP A 417 -4.71 -24.21 -16.49
N SER A 418 -4.37 -24.79 -17.64
CA SER A 418 -4.69 -24.22 -18.95
C SER A 418 -6.19 -24.02 -19.14
N ARG A 419 -7.00 -25.02 -18.75
CA ARG A 419 -8.47 -24.93 -18.82
C ARG A 419 -9.04 -23.87 -17.86
N ILE A 420 -8.48 -23.72 -16.66
CA ILE A 420 -8.85 -22.62 -15.75
C ILE A 420 -8.54 -21.28 -16.42
N GLY A 421 -7.35 -21.13 -17.01
CA GLY A 421 -6.93 -19.91 -17.70
C GLY A 421 -7.80 -19.57 -18.91
N GLU A 422 -8.19 -20.56 -19.72
CA GLU A 422 -9.12 -20.38 -20.83
C GLU A 422 -10.49 -19.87 -20.35
N LYS A 423 -11.10 -20.57 -19.39
CA LYS A 423 -12.38 -20.14 -18.79
C LYS A 423 -12.27 -18.74 -18.17
N TRP A 424 -11.16 -18.44 -17.51
CA TRP A 424 -10.93 -17.13 -16.90
C TRP A 424 -10.89 -16.01 -17.95
N ARG A 425 -10.25 -16.23 -19.10
CA ARG A 425 -10.20 -15.26 -20.23
C ARG A 425 -11.54 -15.07 -20.93
N GLU A 426 -12.38 -16.10 -20.93
CA GLU A 426 -13.70 -16.08 -21.58
C GLU A 426 -14.78 -15.47 -20.68
N CYS A 427 -14.60 -15.53 -19.36
CA CYS A 427 -15.51 -14.93 -18.39
C CYS A 427 -15.66 -13.42 -18.64
N GLY A 428 -16.89 -12.96 -18.88
CA GLY A 428 -17.21 -11.56 -19.15
C GLY A 428 -17.28 -11.16 -20.63
N LYS A 429 -17.10 -12.10 -21.56
CA LYS A 429 -17.46 -11.89 -22.97
C LYS A 429 -18.96 -12.15 -23.14
N SER A 430 -19.80 -11.18 -22.77
CA SER A 430 -21.25 -11.22 -23.06
C SER A 430 -21.54 -10.67 -24.44
#